data_AF-A0A523RX88-F1
#
_entry.id   AF-A0A523RX88-F1
#
_cell.length_a   1.000
_cell.length_b   1.000
_cell.length_c   1.000
_cell.angle_alpha   90.00
_cell.angle_beta   90.00
_cell.angle_gamma   90.00
#
_symmetry.space_group_name_H-M   'P 1'
#
loop_
_entity.id
_entity.type
_entity.pdbx_description
1 polymer ?
#
loop_
_entity_poly.entity_id
_entity_poly.type
_entity_poly.pdbx_seq_one_letter_code
_entity_poly.pdbx_strand_id
1 'polypeptide(L)'
;MHDEEIWDKITSSLRVGKILPLLYMRKGAQKFRIYRIKDNNIRIQFMESKNLFTLLDSRFISAYRILEENKGDWVEISASKDEPDEWTIEGRIKLDYNGKLNSTATATWICPILEYVFDNIDFNKENTGQALRMTK
;
A
#
# COMPACT_ATOMS: atom_id res chain seq x y z
N MET A 1 -12.03 2.01 -14.03
CA MET A 1 -10.78 1.41 -14.55
C MET A 1 -10.88 -0.10 -14.34
N HIS A 2 -10.43 -0.95 -15.26
CA HIS A 2 -10.36 -2.40 -15.09
C HIS A 2 -9.14 -2.80 -14.24
N ASP A 3 -9.13 -4.02 -13.69
CA ASP A 3 -8.06 -4.47 -12.78
C ASP A 3 -6.68 -4.46 -13.44
N GLU A 4 -6.61 -4.89 -14.70
CA GLU A 4 -5.39 -4.82 -15.52
C GLU A 4 -4.91 -3.38 -15.70
N GLU A 5 -5.82 -2.44 -16.00
CA GLU A 5 -5.49 -1.03 -16.16
C GLU A 5 -4.96 -0.39 -14.85
N ILE A 6 -5.50 -0.80 -13.69
CA ILE A 6 -4.99 -0.37 -12.38
C ILE A 6 -3.55 -0.84 -12.21
N TRP A 7 -3.28 -2.10 -12.50
CA TRP A 7 -1.95 -2.69 -12.35
C TRP A 7 -0.94 -2.12 -13.34
N ASP A 8 -1.32 -1.95 -14.60
CA ASP A 8 -0.49 -1.35 -15.64
C ASP A 8 -0.12 0.09 -15.28
N LYS A 9 -1.07 0.86 -14.73
CA LYS A 9 -0.78 2.22 -14.27
C LYS A 9 0.23 2.24 -13.12
N ILE A 10 0.12 1.32 -12.17
CA ILE A 10 1.11 1.18 -11.08
C ILE A 10 2.48 0.83 -11.63
N THR A 11 2.57 -0.21 -12.46
CA THR A 11 3.85 -0.73 -12.93
C THR A 11 4.54 0.18 -13.94
N SER A 12 3.79 0.92 -14.77
CA SER A 12 4.34 1.92 -15.70
C SER A 12 4.82 3.20 -15.01
N SER A 13 4.23 3.56 -13.87
CA SER A 13 4.59 4.75 -13.09
C SER A 13 5.77 4.51 -12.14
N LEU A 14 5.96 3.27 -11.71
CA LEU A 14 7.06 2.86 -10.85
C LEU A 14 8.31 2.47 -11.64
N ARG A 15 9.47 2.61 -11.01
CA ARG A 15 10.75 2.14 -11.56
C ARG A 15 11.52 1.36 -10.50
N VAL A 16 12.22 0.32 -10.91
CA VAL A 16 13.19 -0.36 -10.02
C VAL A 16 14.23 0.66 -9.56
N GLY A 17 14.51 0.67 -8.26
CA GLY A 17 15.37 1.66 -7.60
C GLY A 17 14.66 2.92 -7.11
N LYS A 18 13.38 3.16 -7.49
CA LYS A 18 12.59 4.27 -6.93
C LYS A 18 12.52 4.14 -5.42
N ILE A 19 12.76 5.25 -4.71
CA ILE A 19 12.64 5.34 -3.25
C ILE A 19 11.38 6.14 -2.93
N LEU A 20 10.54 5.61 -2.04
CA LEU A 20 9.34 6.25 -1.54
C LEU A 20 9.40 6.36 0.00
N PRO A 21 8.91 7.46 0.59
CA PRO A 21 8.73 7.56 2.03
C PRO A 21 7.51 6.76 2.49
N LEU A 22 7.54 6.25 3.72
CA LEU A 22 6.32 5.86 4.42
C LEU A 22 5.52 7.11 4.77
N LEU A 23 4.19 7.03 4.69
CA LEU A 23 3.32 8.19 4.88
C LEU A 23 3.02 8.52 6.35
N TYR A 24 3.25 7.58 7.27
CA TYR A 24 3.08 7.82 8.71
C TYR A 24 4.38 8.32 9.36
N MET A 25 4.33 9.45 10.08
CA MET A 25 5.48 9.90 10.87
C MET A 25 5.11 10.65 12.15
N ARG A 26 5.57 10.09 13.27
CA ARG A 26 5.89 10.86 14.49
C ARG A 26 7.38 11.25 14.63
N LYS A 27 8.29 10.70 13.82
CA LYS A 27 9.70 11.14 13.61
C LYS A 27 10.46 10.15 12.70
N GLY A 28 11.30 10.67 11.80
CA GLY A 28 12.21 9.89 10.94
C GLY A 28 11.49 9.18 9.80
N ALA A 29 11.54 9.75 8.59
CA ALA A 29 10.83 9.21 7.43
C ALA A 29 11.49 7.91 7.01
N GLN A 30 10.99 6.82 7.54
CA GLN A 30 11.29 5.48 7.05
C GLN A 30 11.01 5.46 5.54
N LYS A 31 11.97 4.97 4.76
CA LYS A 31 11.90 4.90 3.30
C LYS A 31 12.05 3.45 2.86
N PHE A 32 11.44 3.12 1.74
CA PHE A 32 11.64 1.85 1.07
C PHE A 32 11.99 2.10 -0.39
N ARG A 33 12.76 1.18 -0.98
CA ARG A 33 13.03 1.15 -2.41
C ARG A 33 12.20 0.07 -3.09
N ILE A 34 11.78 0.35 -4.31
CA ILE A 34 11.31 -0.65 -5.25
C ILE A 34 12.51 -1.50 -5.67
N TYR A 35 12.53 -2.77 -5.27
CA TYR A 35 13.62 -3.70 -5.58
C TYR A 35 13.37 -4.45 -6.89
N ARG A 36 12.12 -4.87 -7.14
CA ARG A 36 11.72 -5.57 -8.36
C ARG A 36 10.24 -5.30 -8.65
N ILE A 37 9.89 -5.24 -9.93
CA ILE A 37 8.52 -5.32 -10.43
C ILE A 37 8.50 -6.50 -11.38
N LYS A 38 7.63 -7.49 -11.16
CA LYS A 38 7.53 -8.67 -12.01
C LYS A 38 6.13 -9.27 -11.95
N ASP A 39 5.59 -9.60 -13.12
CA ASP A 39 4.31 -10.27 -13.35
C ASP A 39 3.19 -9.64 -12.50
N ASN A 40 2.94 -10.19 -11.31
CA ASN A 40 1.86 -9.85 -10.39
C ASN A 40 2.34 -9.33 -9.02
N ASN A 41 3.62 -8.94 -8.89
CA ASN A 41 4.15 -8.45 -7.62
C ASN A 41 5.21 -7.35 -7.75
N ILE A 42 5.26 -6.55 -6.70
CA ILE A 42 6.35 -5.61 -6.42
C ILE A 42 7.12 -6.13 -5.21
N ARG A 43 8.43 -6.31 -5.34
CA ARG A 43 9.31 -6.52 -4.18
C ARG A 43 9.89 -5.19 -3.74
N ILE A 44 9.85 -4.93 -2.44
CA ILE A 44 10.40 -3.73 -1.81
C ILE A 44 11.51 -4.09 -0.82
N GLN A 45 12.43 -3.17 -0.60
CA GLN A 45 13.47 -3.27 0.43
C GLN A 45 13.41 -2.04 1.34
N PHE A 46 13.45 -2.26 2.65
CA PHE A 46 13.54 -1.17 3.61
C PHE A 46 14.96 -0.59 3.64
N MET A 47 15.12 0.73 3.73
CA MET A 47 16.47 1.30 3.61
C MET A 47 17.40 0.91 4.78
N GLU A 48 16.85 0.62 5.97
CA GLU A 48 17.63 0.22 7.15
C GLU A 48 17.73 -1.30 7.33
N SER A 49 17.10 -2.09 6.45
CA SER A 49 17.11 -3.56 6.52
C SER A 49 17.38 -4.19 5.16
N LYS A 50 18.13 -5.29 5.14
CA LYS A 50 18.34 -6.06 3.92
C LYS A 50 17.11 -6.89 3.51
N ASN A 51 16.10 -6.99 4.37
CA ASN A 51 14.91 -7.80 4.14
C ASN A 51 14.11 -7.30 2.93
N LEU A 52 13.63 -8.26 2.14
CA LEU A 52 12.81 -8.02 0.97
C LEU A 52 11.39 -8.47 1.26
N PHE A 53 10.42 -7.59 1.01
CA PHE A 53 9.00 -7.90 1.15
C PHE A 53 8.34 -7.95 -0.22
N THR A 54 7.38 -8.85 -0.39
CA THR A 54 6.63 -9.02 -1.63
C THR A 54 5.22 -8.47 -1.44
N LEU A 55 4.79 -7.57 -2.34
CA LEU A 55 3.46 -7.00 -2.39
C LEU A 55 2.77 -7.50 -3.66
N LEU A 56 1.66 -8.20 -3.51
CA LEU A 56 0.87 -8.73 -4.63
C LEU A 56 -0.01 -7.62 -5.24
N ASP A 57 -0.15 -7.66 -6.56
CA ASP A 57 -1.05 -6.81 -7.36
C ASP A 57 -2.47 -6.71 -6.82
N SER A 58 -3.05 -7.86 -6.44
CA SER A 58 -4.39 -7.99 -5.87
C SER A 58 -4.63 -7.09 -4.66
N ARG A 59 -3.58 -6.79 -3.89
CA ARG A 59 -3.67 -5.88 -2.73
C ARG A 59 -3.80 -4.42 -3.17
N PHE A 60 -3.07 -4.01 -4.21
CA PHE A 60 -3.21 -2.67 -4.78
C PHE A 60 -4.57 -2.50 -5.46
N ILE A 61 -4.98 -3.49 -6.24
CA ILE A 61 -6.28 -3.51 -6.93
C ILE A 61 -7.41 -3.41 -5.90
N SER A 62 -7.39 -4.26 -4.87
CA SER A 62 -8.40 -4.24 -3.81
C SER A 62 -8.45 -2.89 -3.08
N ALA A 63 -7.30 -2.30 -2.75
CA ALA A 63 -7.24 -0.99 -2.11
C ALA A 63 -7.83 0.10 -3.01
N TYR A 64 -7.48 0.08 -4.29
CA TYR A 64 -8.01 1.03 -5.28
C TYR A 64 -9.53 0.89 -5.43
N ARG A 65 -10.06 -0.34 -5.52
CA ARG A 65 -11.50 -0.60 -5.64
C ARG A 65 -12.29 -0.06 -4.46
N ILE A 66 -11.81 -0.30 -3.24
CA ILE A 66 -12.47 0.23 -2.04
C ILE A 66 -12.47 1.77 -2.05
N LEU A 67 -11.37 2.40 -2.50
CA LEU A 67 -11.30 3.86 -2.65
C LEU A 67 -12.24 4.38 -3.75
N GLU A 68 -12.41 3.63 -4.84
CA GLU A 68 -13.33 3.95 -5.92
C GLU A 68 -14.80 3.82 -5.49
N GLU A 69 -15.13 2.76 -4.74
CA GLU A 69 -16.46 2.52 -4.17
C GLU A 69 -16.86 3.57 -3.14
N ASN A 70 -15.89 4.08 -2.37
CA ASN A 70 -16.09 5.10 -1.32
C ASN A 70 -15.50 6.46 -1.76
N LYS A 71 -15.60 6.77 -3.06
CA LYS A 71 -15.06 8.02 -3.61
C LYS A 71 -15.62 9.24 -2.88
N GLY A 72 -14.73 10.16 -2.50
CA GLY A 72 -15.06 11.35 -1.72
C GLY A 72 -14.85 11.19 -0.21
N ASP A 73 -14.85 9.96 0.30
CA ASP A 73 -14.68 9.66 1.72
C ASP A 73 -13.25 9.24 2.07
N TRP A 74 -12.89 9.45 3.34
CA TRP A 74 -11.64 8.91 3.89
C TRP A 74 -11.80 7.43 4.21
N VAL A 75 -10.99 6.60 3.57
CA VAL A 75 -10.92 5.16 3.79
C VAL A 75 -9.63 4.82 4.53
N GLU A 76 -9.75 4.20 5.70
CA GLU A 76 -8.61 3.63 6.38
C GLU A 76 -8.20 2.30 5.74
N ILE A 77 -6.97 2.25 5.22
CA ILE A 77 -6.38 1.03 4.67
C ILE A 77 -5.61 0.33 5.77
N SER A 78 -6.02 -0.88 6.12
CA SER A 78 -5.33 -1.73 7.08
C SER A 78 -5.16 -3.14 6.50
N ALA A 79 -4.33 -3.97 7.14
CA ALA A 79 -4.23 -5.38 6.81
C ALA A 79 -4.60 -6.20 8.05
N SER A 80 -5.39 -7.25 7.88
CA SER A 80 -5.68 -8.27 8.91
C SER A 80 -4.80 -9.50 8.69
N LYS A 81 -4.48 -10.21 9.77
CA LYS A 81 -3.63 -11.42 9.77
C LYS A 81 -4.50 -12.66 9.93
N ASP A 82 -4.93 -13.25 8.82
CA ASP A 82 -5.42 -14.63 8.80
C ASP A 82 -4.35 -15.47 8.08
N GLU A 83 -3.54 -16.20 8.86
CA GLU A 83 -2.55 -17.23 8.42
C GLU A 83 -1.49 -16.83 7.36
N PRO A 84 -0.42 -16.08 7.72
CA PRO A 84 0.67 -15.79 6.78
C PRO A 84 1.66 -16.96 6.66
N ASP A 85 2.11 -17.26 5.44
CA ASP A 85 3.39 -17.96 5.23
C ASP A 85 4.56 -17.01 5.54
N GLU A 86 5.74 -17.53 5.89
CA GLU A 86 6.91 -16.73 6.30
C GLU A 86 7.50 -15.84 5.18
N TRP A 87 7.04 -15.99 3.94
CA TRP A 87 7.49 -15.30 2.73
C TRP A 87 6.43 -14.40 2.09
N THR A 88 5.16 -14.48 2.52
CA THR A 88 4.05 -13.66 2.04
C THR A 88 3.37 -12.92 3.19
N ILE A 89 3.08 -11.64 2.97
CA ILE A 89 2.19 -10.91 3.87
C ILE A 89 0.82 -10.85 3.20
N GLU A 90 0.00 -11.86 3.49
CA GLU A 90 -1.40 -11.84 3.11
C GLU A 90 -2.21 -10.93 4.02
N GLY A 91 -3.03 -10.08 3.43
CA GLY A 91 -4.04 -9.30 4.15
C GLY A 91 -5.24 -9.05 3.24
N ARG A 92 -6.36 -9.71 3.51
CA ARG A 92 -7.67 -9.18 3.08
C ARG A 92 -7.74 -7.73 3.58
N ILE A 93 -7.99 -6.79 2.67
CA ILE A 93 -8.32 -5.43 3.03
C ILE A 93 -9.75 -5.49 3.54
N LYS A 94 -9.90 -5.80 4.82
CA LYS A 94 -11.18 -5.80 5.53
C LYS A 94 -11.11 -4.69 6.56
N LEU A 95 -12.08 -3.78 6.51
CA LEU A 95 -12.51 -3.02 7.68
C LEU A 95 -12.83 -4.03 8.77
N ASP A 96 -11.97 -4.15 9.79
CA ASP A 96 -12.37 -4.84 11.02
C ASP A 96 -11.75 -4.20 12.26
N TYR A 97 -12.65 -3.81 13.14
CA TYR A 97 -12.47 -3.05 14.36
C TYR A 97 -12.38 -4.06 15.51
N ASN A 98 -11.18 -4.58 15.81
CA ASN A 98 -11.00 -5.46 16.98
C ASN A 98 -9.63 -5.38 17.67
N GLY A 99 -8.94 -4.25 17.53
CA GLY A 99 -7.99 -3.77 18.54
C GLY A 99 -6.77 -4.64 18.86
N LYS A 100 -6.39 -5.61 18.01
CA LYS A 100 -5.14 -6.39 18.19
C LYS A 100 -4.25 -6.32 16.95
N LEU A 101 -3.13 -5.62 17.12
CA LEU A 101 -2.14 -5.29 16.12
C LEU A 101 -1.09 -6.41 15.95
N ASN A 102 -0.94 -6.93 14.73
CA ASN A 102 0.35 -7.42 14.20
C ASN A 102 0.31 -7.64 12.66
N SER A 103 -0.13 -6.63 11.91
CA SER A 103 -0.21 -6.64 10.43
C SER A 103 -0.16 -5.25 9.78
N THR A 104 0.23 -4.19 10.51
CA THR A 104 0.37 -2.81 10.02
C THR A 104 1.37 -2.61 8.88
N ALA A 105 2.22 -3.60 8.60
CA ALA A 105 3.33 -3.45 7.69
C ALA A 105 2.86 -3.27 6.22
N THR A 106 1.89 -4.06 5.74
CA THR A 106 1.48 -4.07 4.31
C THR A 106 0.74 -2.83 3.84
N ALA A 107 -0.25 -2.38 4.62
CA ALA A 107 -0.98 -1.16 4.33
C ALA A 107 -0.07 0.06 4.26
N THR A 108 0.98 0.06 5.09
CA THR A 108 1.97 1.15 5.17
C THR A 108 2.80 1.31 3.89
N TRP A 109 2.94 0.27 3.04
CA TRP A 109 3.66 0.38 1.75
C TRP A 109 2.73 0.59 0.56
N ILE A 110 1.53 0.01 0.60
CA ILE A 110 0.53 0.16 -0.47
C ILE A 110 0.10 1.62 -0.57
N CYS A 111 -0.17 2.28 0.56
CA CYS A 111 -0.64 3.66 0.56
C CYS A 111 0.32 4.65 -0.12
N PRO A 112 1.62 4.71 0.22
CA PRO A 112 2.57 5.56 -0.49
C PRO A 112 2.74 5.25 -1.97
N ILE A 113 2.56 3.99 -2.39
CA ILE A 113 2.57 3.66 -3.82
C ILE A 113 1.32 4.20 -4.50
N LEU A 114 0.12 3.99 -3.92
CA LEU A 114 -1.13 4.48 -4.51
C LEU A 114 -1.17 6.01 -4.59
N GLU A 115 -0.81 6.71 -3.51
CA GLU A 115 -0.70 8.18 -3.50
C GLU A 115 0.32 8.67 -4.53
N TYR A 116 1.43 7.97 -4.73
CA TYR A 116 2.44 8.33 -5.73
C TYR A 116 1.99 8.10 -7.18
N VAL A 117 1.24 7.03 -7.45
CA VAL A 117 0.85 6.61 -8.80
C VAL A 117 -0.40 7.34 -9.30
N PHE A 118 -1.32 7.68 -8.40
CA PHE A 118 -2.64 8.18 -8.75
C PHE A 118 -2.84 9.60 -8.25
N ASP A 119 -2.85 10.57 -9.17
CA ASP A 119 -3.04 12.01 -8.87
C ASP A 119 -4.37 12.34 -8.18
N ASN A 120 -5.33 11.41 -8.17
CA ASN A 120 -6.62 11.55 -7.52
C ASN A 120 -6.69 10.85 -6.15
N ILE A 121 -5.59 10.34 -5.60
CA ILE A 121 -5.54 9.70 -4.28
C ILE A 121 -4.77 10.61 -3.32
N ASP A 122 -5.46 11.11 -2.30
CA ASP A 122 -4.88 11.89 -1.21
C ASP A 122 -4.56 10.99 0.00
N PHE A 123 -3.50 11.31 0.75
CA PHE A 123 -3.26 10.75 2.09
C PHE A 123 -3.61 11.74 3.21
N ASN A 124 -4.27 11.24 4.25
CA ASN A 124 -4.60 12.04 5.43
C ASN A 124 -3.37 12.23 6.33
N LYS A 125 -2.72 13.39 6.23
CA LYS A 125 -1.52 13.73 7.01
C LYS A 125 -1.80 14.09 8.47
N GLU A 126 -3.06 14.31 8.82
CA GLU A 126 -3.49 14.77 10.15
C GLU A 126 -3.91 13.61 11.07
N ASN A 127 -4.30 12.48 10.48
CA ASN A 127 -4.78 11.32 11.22
C ASN A 127 -3.67 10.27 11.43
N THR A 128 -3.72 9.54 12.53
CA THR A 128 -2.70 8.53 12.86
C THR A 128 -2.84 7.22 12.09
N GLY A 129 -3.97 7.01 11.39
CA GLY A 129 -4.23 5.84 10.55
C GLY A 129 -3.71 6.00 9.11
N GLN A 130 -3.56 4.87 8.39
CA GLN A 130 -3.24 4.88 6.95
C GLN A 130 -4.49 5.21 6.12
N ALA A 131 -4.99 6.44 6.23
CA ALA A 131 -6.22 6.85 5.56
C ALA A 131 -5.94 7.52 4.22
N LEU A 132 -6.61 7.02 3.17
CA LEU A 132 -6.57 7.53 1.82
C LEU A 132 -7.95 8.02 1.38
N ARG A 133 -8.01 8.93 0.41
CA ARG A 133 -9.27 9.36 -0.22
C ARG A 133 -9.09 9.51 -1.72
N MET A 134 -10.04 9.00 -2.50
CA MET A 134 -10.12 9.30 -3.91
C MET A 134 -10.94 10.58 -4.15
N THR A 135 -10.35 11.60 -4.76
CA THR A 135 -10.96 12.95 -4.91
C THR A 135 -11.67 13.20 -6.24
N LYS A 136 -11.38 12.39 -7.27
CA LYS A 136 -11.93 12.56 -8.62
C LYS A 136 -12.31 11.23 -9.23
#